data_AF-A0A1M4TRT0-F1
#
_entry.id   AF-A0A1M4TRT0-F1
#
_cell.length_a   1.000
_cell.length_b   1.000
_cell.length_c   1.000
_cell.angle_alpha   90.00
_cell.angle_beta   90.00
_cell.angle_gamma   90.00
#
_symmetry.space_group_name_H-M   'P 1'
#
loop_
_entity.id
_entity.type
_entity.pdbx_description
1 polymer ?
#
loop_
_entity_poly.entity_id
_entity_poly.type
_entity_poly.pdbx_seq_one_letter_code
_entity_poly.pdbx_strand_id
1 'polypeptide(L)'
;MGRFPVYQSPELDEVERRLRPGPHRHGYLEGDPRPLIRILTEDEKAVKAAGLYHDVIARRLRTLTEAAKRALGEPVVVDDRFRVRVEAARGKLPCPWGHPGLYPKTHVELERLDTGERLQWTDLSIHFIEAHGFYQGAASPYRLDPPTVIRILDLKPAEPPQAVPPA
;
A
#
# COMPACT_ATOMS: atom_id res chain seq x y z
N MET A 1 3.47 -6.46 -16.47
CA MET A 1 4.44 -7.59 -16.41
C MET A 1 4.79 -7.78 -14.95
N GLY A 2 4.28 -8.84 -14.32
CA GLY A 2 4.37 -9.03 -12.86
C GLY A 2 5.83 -9.09 -12.41
N ARG A 3 6.25 -8.11 -11.61
CA ARG A 3 7.53 -8.16 -10.92
C ARG A 3 7.39 -9.26 -9.86
N PHE A 4 8.03 -10.40 -10.13
CA PHE A 4 8.34 -11.51 -9.23
C PHE A 4 7.29 -12.63 -9.05
N PRO A 5 7.63 -13.89 -9.34
CA PRO A 5 7.34 -14.93 -8.36
C PRO A 5 8.24 -14.67 -7.14
N VAL A 6 7.64 -14.35 -6.01
CA VAL A 6 8.36 -14.32 -4.72
C VAL A 6 8.51 -15.77 -4.27
N TYR A 7 9.72 -16.18 -3.94
CA TYR A 7 10.01 -17.48 -3.34
C TYR A 7 10.79 -17.25 -2.05
N GLN A 8 10.73 -18.20 -1.11
CA GLN A 8 11.51 -18.11 0.10
C GLN A 8 13.00 -18.18 -0.25
N SER A 9 13.79 -17.23 0.26
CA SER A 9 15.23 -17.15 0.07
C SER A 9 15.90 -16.56 1.31
N PRO A 10 17.21 -16.75 1.51
CA PRO A 10 17.94 -16.13 2.63
C PRO A 10 17.81 -14.61 2.66
N GLU A 11 17.74 -13.97 1.49
CA GLU A 11 17.50 -12.53 1.40
C GLU A 11 16.10 -12.16 1.89
N LEU A 12 15.09 -12.95 1.55
CA LEU A 12 13.72 -12.72 2.02
C LEU A 12 13.58 -12.98 3.52
N ASP A 13 14.30 -13.96 4.07
CA ASP A 13 14.37 -14.20 5.53
C ASP A 13 15.00 -13.01 6.27
N GLU A 14 16.06 -12.43 5.71
CA GLU A 14 16.69 -11.23 6.26
C GLU A 14 15.77 -9.99 6.20
N VAL A 15 15.01 -9.85 5.10
CA VAL A 15 13.97 -8.83 5.01
C VAL A 15 12.89 -9.06 6.06
N GLU A 16 12.38 -10.29 6.19
CA GLU A 16 11.40 -10.65 7.20
C GLU A 16 11.91 -10.27 8.59
N ARG A 17 13.15 -10.63 8.94
CA ARG A 17 13.78 -10.26 10.22
C ARG A 17 13.78 -8.75 10.48
N ARG A 18 13.98 -7.91 9.45
CA ARG A 18 13.90 -6.44 9.55
C ARG A 18 12.48 -5.91 9.70
N LEU A 19 11.50 -6.60 9.10
CA LEU A 19 10.09 -6.22 9.16
C LEU A 19 9.41 -6.63 10.47
N ARG A 20 9.90 -7.71 11.09
CA ARG A 20 9.44 -8.15 12.42
C ARG A 20 9.74 -7.08 13.47
N PRO A 21 8.87 -6.92 14.47
CA PRO A 21 9.12 -5.98 15.56
C PRO A 21 10.41 -6.36 16.29
N GLY A 22 11.26 -5.36 16.52
CA GLY A 22 12.41 -5.50 17.40
C GLY A 22 12.04 -5.11 18.83
N PRO A 23 12.93 -5.35 19.82
CA PRO A 23 12.66 -5.06 21.24
C PRO A 23 12.30 -3.59 21.54
N HIS A 24 12.58 -2.66 20.62
CA HIS A 24 12.30 -1.22 20.78
C HIS A 24 11.61 -0.58 19.57
N ARG A 25 10.96 -1.36 18.68
CA ARG A 25 10.34 -0.84 17.45
C ARG A 25 9.06 -1.58 17.09
N HIS A 26 8.00 -0.83 16.79
CA HIS A 26 6.83 -1.34 16.08
C HIS A 26 7.27 -1.90 14.72
N GLY A 27 6.84 -3.13 14.44
CA GLY A 27 7.21 -3.87 13.23
C GLY A 27 6.18 -3.70 12.14
N TYR A 28 6.59 -3.77 10.88
CA TYR A 28 5.65 -3.79 9.75
C TYR A 28 4.84 -5.10 9.68
N LEU A 29 5.34 -6.15 10.35
CA LEU A 29 4.69 -7.46 10.52
C LEU A 29 4.18 -7.69 11.96
N GLU A 30 3.98 -6.63 12.74
CA GLU A 30 3.52 -6.74 14.12
C GLU A 30 2.21 -7.55 14.20
N GLY A 31 2.19 -8.53 15.12
CA GLY A 31 1.06 -9.42 15.40
C GLY A 31 0.65 -10.40 14.29
N ASP A 32 1.34 -10.45 13.16
CA ASP A 32 1.04 -11.40 12.08
C ASP A 32 1.95 -12.64 12.18
N PRO A 33 1.47 -13.85 12.50
CA PRO A 33 2.35 -15.01 12.64
C PRO A 33 2.81 -15.61 11.30
N ARG A 34 2.20 -15.20 10.18
CA ARG A 34 2.50 -15.79 8.86
C ARG A 34 3.89 -15.39 8.41
N PRO A 35 4.67 -16.28 7.79
CA PRO A 35 5.96 -15.90 7.19
C PRO A 35 5.73 -14.90 6.05
N LEU A 36 6.72 -14.05 5.78
CA LEU A 36 6.61 -12.93 4.83
C LEU A 36 6.17 -13.42 3.45
N ILE A 37 6.75 -14.52 2.97
CA ILE A 37 6.40 -15.13 1.69
C ILE A 37 4.90 -15.43 1.57
N ARG A 38 4.26 -15.92 2.65
CA ARG A 38 2.82 -16.25 2.62
C ARG A 38 1.99 -15.00 2.47
N ILE A 39 2.31 -13.94 3.22
CA ILE A 39 1.64 -12.64 3.13
C ILE A 39 1.72 -12.09 1.70
N LEU A 40 2.92 -12.06 1.12
CA LEU A 40 3.14 -11.59 -0.25
C LEU A 40 2.35 -12.39 -1.27
N THR A 41 2.34 -13.72 -1.17
CA THR A 41 1.61 -14.59 -2.11
C THR A 41 0.09 -14.48 -1.98
N GLU A 42 -0.42 -14.29 -0.76
CA GLU A 42 -1.86 -14.10 -0.51
C GLU A 42 -2.33 -12.74 -1.02
N ASP A 43 -1.55 -11.69 -0.76
CA ASP A 43 -1.84 -10.33 -1.24
C ASP A 43 -1.80 -10.25 -2.78
N GLU A 44 -0.79 -10.84 -3.41
CA GLU A 44 -0.69 -10.99 -4.88
C GLU A 44 -1.91 -11.71 -5.45
N LYS A 45 -2.33 -12.82 -4.83
CA LYS A 45 -3.52 -13.58 -5.27
C LYS A 45 -4.79 -12.72 -5.19
N ALA A 46 -4.96 -11.95 -4.13
CA ALA A 46 -6.12 -11.07 -3.95
C ALA A 46 -6.17 -9.96 -5.02
N VAL A 47 -5.02 -9.33 -5.31
CA VAL A 47 -4.93 -8.28 -6.34
C VAL A 47 -5.19 -8.84 -7.74
N LYS A 48 -4.62 -10.00 -8.06
CA LYS A 48 -4.87 -10.69 -9.33
C LYS A 48 -6.33 -11.12 -9.50
N ALA A 49 -6.97 -11.59 -8.43
CA ALA A 49 -8.39 -11.99 -8.46
C ALA A 49 -9.31 -10.80 -8.79
N ALA A 50 -8.90 -9.57 -8.47
CA ALA A 50 -9.60 -8.34 -8.84
C ALA A 50 -9.26 -7.84 -10.26
N GLY A 51 -8.41 -8.54 -11.02
CA GLY A 51 -7.96 -8.11 -12.35
C GLY A 51 -7.05 -6.86 -12.32
N LEU A 52 -6.41 -6.59 -11.17
CA LEU A 52 -5.59 -5.40 -10.93
C LEU A 52 -4.11 -5.74 -10.84
N TYR A 53 -3.31 -4.70 -10.73
CA TYR A 53 -1.87 -4.75 -10.49
C TYR A 53 -1.51 -3.85 -9.30
N HIS A 54 -0.44 -4.19 -8.58
CA HIS A 54 0.00 -3.44 -7.40
C HIS A 54 0.29 -1.96 -7.70
N ASP A 55 0.86 -1.66 -8.88
CA ASP A 55 1.16 -0.31 -9.34
C ASP A 55 -0.09 0.56 -9.48
N VAL A 56 -1.23 -0.01 -9.89
CA VAL A 56 -2.52 0.71 -9.96
C VAL A 56 -2.95 1.17 -8.57
N ILE A 57 -2.85 0.29 -7.57
CA ILE A 57 -3.22 0.59 -6.19
C ILE A 57 -2.25 1.63 -5.60
N ALA A 58 -0.94 1.42 -5.76
CA ALA A 58 0.08 2.34 -5.28
C ALA A 58 -0.06 3.74 -5.92
N ARG A 59 -0.33 3.82 -7.23
CA ARG A 59 -0.55 5.08 -7.93
C ARG A 59 -1.76 5.82 -7.38
N ARG A 60 -2.87 5.11 -7.11
CA ARG A 60 -4.05 5.75 -6.53
C ARG A 60 -3.78 6.32 -5.14
N LEU A 61 -3.14 5.54 -4.27
CA LEU A 61 -2.73 6.00 -2.94
C LEU A 61 -1.80 7.22 -3.03
N ARG A 62 -0.85 7.21 -3.99
CA ARG A 62 0.05 8.35 -4.23
C ARG A 62 -0.69 9.60 -4.65
N THR A 63 -1.62 9.51 -5.60
CA THR A 63 -2.43 10.67 -6.02
C THR A 63 -3.18 11.30 -4.84
N LEU A 64 -3.78 10.48 -3.97
CA LEU A 64 -4.49 10.94 -2.78
C LEU A 64 -3.54 11.60 -1.77
N THR A 65 -2.37 10.99 -1.52
CA THR A 65 -1.34 11.55 -0.65
C THR A 65 -0.82 12.89 -1.16
N GLU A 66 -0.54 13.03 -2.46
CA GLU A 66 -0.05 14.29 -3.04
C GLU A 66 -1.12 15.38 -3.02
N ALA A 67 -2.40 15.04 -3.19
CA ALA A 67 -3.50 15.98 -3.01
C ALA A 67 -3.55 16.49 -1.56
N ALA A 68 -3.46 15.60 -0.57
CA ALA A 68 -3.44 15.97 0.84
C ALA A 68 -2.22 16.83 1.23
N LYS A 69 -1.02 16.52 0.69
CA LYS A 69 0.20 17.31 0.94
C LYS A 69 0.05 18.77 0.50
N ARG A 70 -0.68 19.02 -0.58
CA ARG A 70 -0.95 20.40 -1.07
C ARG A 70 -1.87 21.19 -0.15
N ALA A 71 -2.67 20.52 0.67
CA ALA A 71 -3.54 21.15 1.67
C ALA A 71 -2.81 21.52 2.98
N LEU A 72 -1.49 21.25 3.07
CA LEU A 72 -0.63 21.72 4.16
C LEU A 72 -1.10 21.36 5.58
N GLY A 73 -1.71 20.18 5.74
CA GLY A 73 -2.17 19.64 7.02
C GLY A 73 -3.68 19.74 7.24
N GLU A 74 -4.37 20.56 6.43
CA GLU A 74 -5.83 20.59 6.43
C GLU A 74 -6.42 19.38 5.68
N PRO A 75 -7.59 18.86 6.07
CA PRO A 75 -8.30 17.87 5.29
C PRO A 75 -8.71 18.43 3.93
N VAL A 76 -8.55 17.64 2.87
CA VAL A 76 -9.03 17.95 1.52
C VAL A 76 -10.02 16.88 1.05
N VAL A 77 -11.04 17.30 0.30
CA VAL A 77 -11.95 16.36 -0.37
C VAL A 77 -11.46 16.15 -1.80
N VAL A 78 -11.26 14.89 -2.18
CA VAL A 78 -10.82 14.45 -3.51
C VAL A 78 -11.94 13.64 -4.16
N ASP A 79 -12.20 13.91 -5.44
CA ASP A 79 -13.24 13.27 -6.26
C ASP A 79 -14.64 13.29 -5.63
N ASP A 80 -14.94 14.33 -4.83
CA ASP A 80 -16.19 14.50 -4.05
C ASP A 80 -16.56 13.31 -3.15
N ARG A 81 -15.61 12.41 -2.88
CA ARG A 81 -15.85 11.11 -2.23
C ARG A 81 -14.88 10.82 -1.10
N PHE A 82 -13.66 11.35 -1.16
CA PHE A 82 -12.59 10.99 -0.23
C PHE A 82 -12.11 12.21 0.53
N ARG A 83 -12.36 12.25 1.84
CA ARG A 83 -11.71 13.22 2.73
C ARG A 83 -10.37 12.65 3.13
N VAL A 84 -9.29 13.33 2.76
CA VAL A 84 -7.92 12.88 2.98
C VAL A 84 -7.13 13.93 3.74
N ARG A 85 -6.32 13.49 4.68
CA ARG A 85 -5.42 14.35 5.47
C ARG A 85 -4.06 13.69 5.58
N VAL A 86 -3.00 14.49 5.63
CA VAL A 86 -1.65 14.00 5.84
C VAL A 86 -0.97 14.77 6.95
N GLU A 87 -0.36 14.03 7.87
CA GLU A 87 0.57 14.55 8.86
C GLU A 87 1.98 14.06 8.50
N ALA A 88 2.99 14.90 8.73
CA ALA A 88 4.38 14.55 8.50
C ALA A 88 5.21 14.79 9.76
N ALA A 89 5.92 13.76 10.21
CA ALA A 89 6.90 13.86 11.28
C ALA A 89 8.31 14.08 10.71
N ARG A 90 9.21 14.61 11.54
CA ARG A 90 10.62 14.81 11.15
C ARG A 90 11.32 13.48 10.88
N GLY A 91 12.11 13.48 9.81
CA GLY A 91 12.99 12.37 9.43
C GLY A 91 12.45 11.54 8.27
N LYS A 92 13.21 10.51 7.92
CA LYS A 92 12.89 9.59 6.81
C LYS A 92 13.17 8.15 7.23
N LEU A 93 12.57 7.20 6.52
CA LEU A 93 12.71 5.77 6.75
C LEU A 93 13.33 5.10 5.52
N PRO A 94 14.30 4.19 5.69
CA PRO A 94 14.79 3.34 4.61
C PRO A 94 13.80 2.21 4.29
N CYS A 95 13.87 1.67 3.08
CA CYS A 95 13.13 0.46 2.74
C CYS A 95 13.80 -0.78 3.37
N PRO A 96 13.06 -1.68 4.07
CA PRO A 96 13.62 -2.90 4.68
C PRO A 96 14.23 -3.88 3.67
N TRP A 97 13.79 -3.86 2.40
CA TRP A 97 14.39 -4.61 1.29
C TRP A 97 15.74 -4.05 0.83
N GLY A 98 16.21 -2.93 1.38
CA GLY A 98 17.48 -2.32 0.98
C GLY A 98 17.42 -1.57 -0.36
N HIS A 99 16.22 -1.30 -0.90
CA HIS A 99 16.07 -0.43 -2.06
C HIS A 99 16.65 0.97 -1.77
N PRO A 100 17.36 1.57 -2.75
CA PRO A 100 17.92 2.91 -2.59
C PRO A 100 16.78 3.92 -2.41
N GLY A 101 16.95 4.83 -1.44
CA GLY A 101 16.01 5.90 -1.17
C GLY A 101 15.63 6.03 0.30
N LEU A 102 15.01 7.15 0.63
CA LEU A 102 14.51 7.47 1.96
C LEU A 102 13.11 8.07 1.84
N TYR A 103 12.17 7.50 2.59
CA TYR A 103 10.75 7.82 2.51
C TYR A 103 10.33 8.72 3.67
N PRO A 104 9.57 9.79 3.45
CA PRO A 104 9.05 10.64 4.51
C PRO A 104 8.27 9.85 5.57
N LYS A 105 8.38 10.25 6.84
CA LYS A 105 7.53 9.74 7.92
C LYS A 105 6.18 10.44 7.88
N THR A 106 5.28 9.94 7.04
CA THR A 106 3.92 10.46 6.93
C THR A 106 2.92 9.55 7.60
N HIS A 107 1.80 10.14 8.01
CA HIS A 107 0.58 9.47 8.39
C HIS A 107 -0.54 10.07 7.55
N VAL A 108 -1.06 9.27 6.63
CA VAL A 108 -2.16 9.66 5.75
C VAL A 108 -3.41 8.95 6.24
N GLU A 109 -4.48 9.70 6.43
CA GLU A 109 -5.81 9.19 6.76
C GLU A 109 -6.77 9.53 5.63
N LEU A 110 -7.63 8.58 5.30
CA LEU A 110 -8.72 8.77 4.36
C LEU A 110 -10.01 8.29 5.00
N GLU A 111 -11.07 9.06 4.81
CA GLU A 111 -12.44 8.68 5.04
C GLU A 111 -13.21 8.73 3.72
N ARG A 112 -13.90 7.65 3.39
CA ARG A 112 -14.83 7.56 2.28
C ARG A 112 -16.19 8.12 2.74
N LEU A 113 -16.61 9.24 2.17
CA LEU A 113 -17.70 10.07 2.70
C LEU A 113 -19.09 9.43 2.60
N ASP A 114 -19.33 8.56 1.62
CA ASP A 114 -20.61 7.87 1.42
C ASP A 114 -20.78 6.66 2.36
N THR A 115 -19.68 6.03 2.79
CA THR A 115 -19.73 4.81 3.62
C THR A 115 -19.16 4.99 5.03
N GLY A 116 -18.44 6.07 5.30
CA GLY A 116 -17.71 6.31 6.56
C GLY A 116 -16.46 5.43 6.73
N GLU A 117 -16.12 4.61 5.73
CA GLU A 117 -15.01 3.69 5.80
C GLU A 117 -13.66 4.40 5.74
N ARG A 118 -12.67 3.82 6.40
CA ARG A 118 -11.38 4.48 6.60
C ARG A 118 -10.21 3.64 6.14
N LEU A 119 -9.18 4.34 5.68
CA LEU A 119 -7.87 3.79 5.38
C LEU A 119 -6.81 4.68 6.00
N GLN A 120 -5.68 4.09 6.38
CA GLN A 120 -4.50 4.83 6.80
C GLN A 120 -3.23 4.21 6.22
N TRP A 121 -2.28 5.05 5.83
CA TRP A 121 -1.02 4.59 5.24
C TRP A 121 0.09 5.63 5.40
N THR A 122 1.27 5.27 4.92
CA THR A 122 2.45 6.14 4.87
C THR A 122 3.01 6.18 3.44
N ASP A 123 3.87 7.16 3.13
CA ASP A 123 4.62 7.16 1.87
C ASP A 123 5.41 5.85 1.67
N LEU A 124 5.92 5.27 2.75
CA LEU A 124 6.64 3.99 2.72
C LEU A 124 5.70 2.82 2.40
N SER A 125 4.45 2.84 2.89
CA SER A 125 3.43 1.84 2.55
C SER A 125 3.14 1.83 1.04
N ILE A 126 3.14 3.00 0.40
CA ILE A 126 2.99 3.09 -1.07
C ILE A 126 4.17 2.42 -1.78
N HIS A 127 5.40 2.65 -1.32
CA HIS A 127 6.57 2.00 -1.88
C HIS A 127 6.54 0.48 -1.68
N PHE A 128 6.09 0.00 -0.52
CA PHE A 128 5.93 -1.43 -0.24
C PHE A 128 5.00 -2.11 -1.24
N ILE A 129 3.87 -1.47 -1.54
CA ILE A 129 2.94 -1.99 -2.55
C ILE A 129 3.58 -1.94 -3.94
N GLU A 130 4.09 -0.79 -4.35
CA GLU A 130 4.61 -0.55 -5.70
C GLU A 130 5.80 -1.46 -6.05
N ALA A 131 6.73 -1.62 -5.12
CA ALA A 131 8.01 -2.28 -5.37
C ALA A 131 8.03 -3.74 -4.91
N HIS A 132 7.19 -4.11 -3.95
CA HIS A 132 7.28 -5.40 -3.26
C HIS A 132 5.96 -6.16 -3.17
N GLY A 133 4.82 -5.58 -3.58
CA GLY A 133 3.51 -6.21 -3.41
C GLY A 133 3.13 -6.44 -1.93
N PHE A 134 3.74 -5.69 -1.01
CA PHE A 134 3.60 -5.89 0.42
C PHE A 134 2.60 -4.91 1.04
N TYR A 135 1.55 -5.43 1.67
CA TYR A 135 0.48 -4.62 2.27
C TYR A 135 0.52 -4.59 3.80
N GLN A 136 1.67 -4.94 4.39
CA GLN A 136 1.90 -5.01 5.84
C GLN A 136 1.20 -6.19 6.54
N GLY A 137 1.62 -6.51 7.76
CA GLY A 137 1.06 -7.61 8.55
C GLY A 137 -0.36 -7.32 9.05
N ALA A 138 -1.14 -8.38 9.30
CA ALA A 138 -2.57 -8.30 9.62
C ALA A 138 -2.93 -7.42 10.83
N ALA A 139 -2.08 -7.39 11.87
CA ALA A 139 -2.31 -6.55 13.06
C ALA A 139 -1.57 -5.20 12.98
N SER A 140 -0.90 -4.90 11.86
CA SER A 140 -0.31 -3.58 11.67
C SER A 140 -1.42 -2.54 11.54
N PRO A 141 -1.34 -1.38 12.22
CA PRO A 141 -2.31 -0.30 12.05
C PRO A 141 -2.32 0.27 10.62
N TYR A 142 -1.27 -0.01 9.84
CA TYR A 142 -1.14 0.40 8.44
C TYR A 142 -1.35 -0.79 7.47
N ARG A 143 -1.98 -1.88 7.91
CA ARG A 143 -2.40 -2.97 7.03
C ARG A 143 -3.35 -2.42 5.97
N LEU A 144 -2.93 -2.55 4.72
CA LEU A 144 -3.70 -2.14 3.55
C LEU A 144 -4.30 -3.38 2.87
N ASP A 145 -5.15 -4.12 3.57
CA ASP A 145 -5.71 -5.37 3.04
C ASP A 145 -6.26 -5.22 1.60
N PRO A 146 -5.75 -5.96 0.59
CA PRO A 146 -6.00 -5.62 -0.81
C PRO A 146 -7.48 -5.58 -1.20
N PRO A 147 -8.32 -6.59 -0.86
CA PRO A 147 -9.77 -6.51 -1.13
C PRO A 147 -10.43 -5.27 -0.52
N THR A 148 -10.04 -4.92 0.70
CA THR A 148 -10.54 -3.75 1.42
C THR A 148 -10.15 -2.46 0.71
N VAL A 149 -8.88 -2.29 0.35
CA VAL A 149 -8.38 -1.09 -0.34
C VAL A 149 -9.01 -0.93 -1.71
N ILE A 150 -9.08 -2.02 -2.49
CA ILE A 150 -9.69 -2.02 -3.83
C ILE A 150 -11.15 -1.57 -3.75
N ARG A 151 -11.91 -2.10 -2.79
CA ARG A 151 -13.32 -1.77 -2.60
C ARG A 151 -13.53 -0.34 -2.12
N ILE A 152 -12.78 0.12 -1.11
CA ILE A 152 -12.90 1.49 -0.57
C ILE A 152 -12.54 2.50 -1.65
N LEU A 153 -11.44 2.29 -2.38
CA LEU A 153 -10.98 3.18 -3.44
C LEU A 153 -11.73 3.01 -4.77
N ASP A 154 -12.70 2.08 -4.84
CA ASP A 154 -13.52 1.80 -6.02
C ASP A 154 -12.67 1.55 -7.28
N LEU A 155 -11.60 0.76 -7.10
CA LEU A 155 -10.66 0.45 -8.17
C LEU A 155 -11.25 -0.62 -9.10
N LYS A 156 -11.22 -0.33 -10.39
CA LYS A 156 -11.70 -1.24 -11.43
C LYS A 156 -10.55 -1.65 -12.35
N PRO A 157 -10.55 -2.89 -12.85
CA PRO A 157 -9.63 -3.27 -13.92
C PRO A 157 -9.83 -2.34 -15.10
N ALA A 158 -8.73 -2.00 -15.79
CA ALA A 158 -8.83 -1.25 -17.04
C ALA A 158 -9.71 -2.04 -18.01
N GLU A 159 -10.68 -1.38 -18.64
CA GLU A 159 -11.49 -1.98 -19.68
C GLU A 159 -10.55 -2.51 -20.78
N PRO A 160 -10.72 -3.75 -21.27
CA PRO A 160 -9.95 -4.22 -22.41
C PRO A 160 -10.16 -3.22 -23.57
N PRO A 161 -9.14 -2.94 -24.40
CA PRO A 161 -9.32 -2.05 -25.53
C PRO A 161 -10.49 -2.56 -26.36
N GLN A 162 -11.53 -1.72 -26.51
CA GLN A 162 -12.68 -2.04 -27.33
C GLN A 162 -12.16 -2.39 -28.72
N ALA A 163 -12.52 -3.58 -29.21
CA ALA A 163 -12.13 -4.02 -30.54
C ALA A 163 -12.59 -2.96 -31.55
N VAL A 164 -11.63 -2.32 -32.22
CA VAL A 164 -11.92 -1.41 -33.33
C VAL A 164 -12.69 -2.24 -34.35
N PRO A 165 -13.93 -1.85 -34.72
CA PRO A 165 -14.68 -2.59 -35.72
C PRO A 165 -13.87 -2.63 -37.03
N PRO A 166 -13.84 -3.77 -37.75
CA PRO A 166 -13.22 -3.81 -39.05
C PRO A 166 -13.90 -2.78 -39.96
N ALA A 167 -13.08 -1.96 -40.63
CA ALA A 167 -13.50 -0.97 -41.59
C ALA A 167 -14.19 -1.60 -42.82
#